data_AF-A0A166A0U1-F1
#
_entry.id   AF-A0A166A0U1-F1
#
_cell.length_a   1.000
_cell.length_b   1.000
_cell.length_c   1.000
_cell.angle_alpha   90.00
_cell.angle_beta   90.00
_cell.angle_gamma   90.00
#
_symmetry.space_group_name_H-M   'P 1'
#
loop_
_entity.id
_entity.type
_entity.pdbx_description
1 polymer ?
#
loop_
_entity_poly.entity_id
_entity_poly.type
_entity_poly.pdbx_seq_one_letter_code
_entity_poly.pdbx_strand_id
1 'polypeptide(L)'
;MAGLNPTALDDQFNANDAELVLRPSDGVDFADHRTVLQLASPIFRDMLSLPQPSTSTYASSRTVISMAEDAPSLRLLLRYNYPRAFCPEPDLSVLEDIKRTASLALKYDIVFMREAVEKALIRYAQNQPDVAYVVAWRYEYPDALRAAARRSLDPYVESLDAPEFDEVPASALSKLRKYERAVPDALRSAMDSTQAPIDDCINWAQGIENTQPLLDDLTRADPECTCAMTFVCFSNVEEQGFDGCSVPIWWFSYTRSVFSRLWNPDRPAVDHALSQPFTGALETATRCQACRQRGVWNLLETTKATLRAEIETRLSEVPIDAPFIRKGN
;
A
#
# COMPACT_ATOMS: atom_id res chain seq x y z
N MET A 1 -12.88 -43.82 25.68
CA MET A 1 -13.44 -42.75 26.55
C MET A 1 -12.25 -42.02 27.18
N ALA A 2 -11.77 -40.96 26.55
CA ALA A 2 -10.74 -40.11 27.14
C ALA A 2 -11.44 -39.15 28.10
N GLY A 3 -11.15 -39.27 29.39
CA GLY A 3 -11.63 -38.33 30.40
C GLY A 3 -11.08 -36.94 30.08
N LEU A 4 -11.98 -35.98 29.93
CA LEU A 4 -11.67 -34.57 29.81
C LEU A 4 -11.09 -34.09 31.16
N ASN A 5 -9.76 -34.08 31.28
CA ASN A 5 -9.13 -33.30 32.35
C ASN A 5 -9.46 -31.82 32.10
N PRO A 6 -9.86 -31.05 33.12
CA PRO A 6 -10.13 -29.63 32.96
C PRO A 6 -8.82 -28.91 32.62
N THR A 7 -8.73 -28.42 31.38
CA THR A 7 -7.67 -27.51 30.95
C THR A 7 -7.79 -26.21 31.77
N ALA A 8 -6.67 -25.59 32.13
CA ALA A 8 -6.70 -24.27 32.76
C ALA A 8 -7.40 -23.25 31.84
N LEU A 9 -8.09 -22.27 32.43
CA LEU A 9 -8.68 -21.16 31.69
C LEU A 9 -7.61 -20.09 31.41
N ASP A 10 -7.77 -19.37 30.30
CA ASP A 10 -6.94 -18.23 29.97
C ASP A 10 -7.01 -17.12 31.05
N ASP A 11 -5.89 -16.43 31.32
CA ASP A 11 -5.83 -15.41 32.37
C ASP A 11 -6.72 -14.18 32.09
N GLN A 12 -6.93 -13.85 30.81
CA GLN A 12 -7.71 -12.68 30.39
C GLN A 12 -9.16 -13.05 30.03
N PHE A 13 -9.36 -14.18 29.35
CA PHE A 13 -10.68 -14.64 28.90
C PHE A 13 -11.19 -15.79 29.79
N ASN A 14 -11.55 -15.46 31.04
CA ASN A 14 -12.03 -16.40 32.05
C ASN A 14 -13.28 -15.92 32.82
N ALA A 15 -14.07 -15.03 32.22
CA ALA A 15 -15.23 -14.41 32.87
C ALA A 15 -16.19 -15.45 33.47
N ASN A 16 -16.71 -15.19 34.67
CA ASN A 16 -17.57 -16.14 35.40
C ASN A 16 -18.96 -16.32 34.77
N ASP A 17 -19.46 -15.26 34.14
CA ASP A 17 -20.75 -15.16 33.46
C ASP A 17 -20.74 -15.62 31.99
N ALA A 18 -19.57 -15.97 31.45
CA ALA A 18 -19.43 -16.56 30.11
C ALA A 18 -20.26 -17.85 29.97
N GLU A 19 -21.01 -17.97 28.85
CA GLU A 19 -21.84 -19.15 28.57
C GLU A 19 -21.11 -20.22 27.74
N LEU A 20 -20.01 -19.82 27.09
CA LEU A 20 -19.22 -20.68 26.20
C LEU A 20 -17.80 -20.88 26.74
N VAL A 21 -17.23 -22.02 26.38
CA VAL A 21 -15.79 -22.28 26.47
C VAL A 21 -15.29 -22.65 25.09
N LEU A 22 -14.44 -21.82 24.50
CA LEU A 22 -13.70 -22.14 23.29
C LEU A 22 -12.47 -22.95 23.69
N ARG A 23 -12.42 -24.20 23.25
CA ARG A 23 -11.29 -25.09 23.48
C ARG A 23 -10.39 -25.11 22.24
N PRO A 24 -9.21 -24.47 22.25
CA PRO A 24 -8.25 -24.54 21.15
C PRO A 24 -7.75 -25.97 20.90
N SER A 25 -7.05 -26.16 19.78
CA SER A 25 -6.34 -27.40 19.48
C SER A 25 -5.20 -27.69 20.45
N ASP A 26 -4.64 -26.64 21.07
CA ASP A 26 -3.54 -26.69 22.04
C ASP A 26 -3.71 -25.63 23.14
N GLY A 27 -3.04 -25.81 24.27
CA GLY A 27 -2.99 -24.78 25.30
C GLY A 27 -4.22 -24.74 26.22
N VAL A 28 -4.71 -23.53 26.51
CA VAL A 28 -5.69 -23.22 27.57
C VAL A 28 -7.09 -22.93 27.02
N ASP A 29 -8.12 -23.22 27.81
CA ASP A 29 -9.52 -22.98 27.44
C ASP A 29 -9.88 -21.48 27.58
N PHE A 30 -10.69 -20.93 26.68
CA PHE A 30 -11.13 -19.52 26.73
C PHE A 30 -12.61 -19.45 27.07
N ALA A 31 -12.96 -18.82 28.19
CA ALA A 31 -14.36 -18.55 28.53
C ALA A 31 -14.83 -17.28 27.81
N ASP A 32 -15.92 -17.40 27.06
CA ASP A 32 -16.40 -16.34 26.17
C ASP A 32 -17.93 -16.20 26.18
N HIS A 33 -18.41 -15.02 25.77
CA HIS A 33 -19.81 -14.67 25.69
C HIS A 33 -20.33 -14.95 24.29
N ARG A 34 -21.45 -15.68 24.20
CA ARG A 34 -22.07 -16.02 22.92
C ARG A 34 -22.33 -14.78 22.06
N THR A 35 -22.86 -13.73 22.69
CA THR A 35 -23.22 -12.48 22.02
C THR A 35 -22.03 -11.80 21.35
N VAL A 36 -20.84 -11.83 21.96
CA VAL A 36 -19.63 -11.19 21.40
C VAL A 36 -19.25 -11.83 20.07
N LEU A 37 -19.21 -13.17 20.02
CA LEU A 37 -18.91 -13.91 18.79
C LEU A 37 -19.98 -13.72 17.71
N GLN A 38 -21.27 -13.78 18.08
CA GLN A 38 -22.38 -13.64 17.14
C GLN A 38 -22.50 -12.24 16.53
N LEU A 39 -22.13 -11.21 17.27
CA LEU A 39 -22.09 -9.83 16.77
C LEU A 39 -20.88 -9.60 15.86
N ALA A 40 -19.73 -10.19 16.20
CA ALA A 40 -18.51 -10.02 15.43
C ALA A 40 -18.52 -10.75 14.07
N SER A 41 -19.20 -11.91 13.99
CA SER A 41 -19.06 -12.84 12.87
C SER A 41 -20.40 -13.50 12.48
N PRO A 42 -20.78 -13.47 11.19
CA PRO A 42 -21.91 -14.25 10.69
C PRO A 42 -21.68 -15.76 10.82
N ILE A 43 -20.44 -16.22 10.64
CA ILE A 43 -20.09 -17.65 10.76
C ILE A 43 -20.32 -18.14 12.19
N PHE A 44 -19.89 -17.38 13.21
CA PHE A 44 -20.17 -17.71 14.60
C PHE A 44 -21.68 -17.64 14.89
N ARG A 45 -22.40 -16.65 14.37
CA ARG A 45 -23.86 -16.55 14.51
C ARG A 45 -24.57 -17.80 13.98
N ASP A 46 -24.23 -18.24 12.79
CA ASP A 46 -24.84 -19.40 12.15
C ASP A 46 -24.44 -20.69 12.88
N MET A 47 -23.15 -20.90 13.15
CA MET A 47 -22.64 -22.07 13.87
C MET A 47 -23.28 -22.21 15.24
N LEU A 48 -23.40 -21.11 15.98
CA LEU A 48 -23.98 -21.12 17.32
C LEU A 48 -25.50 -21.31 17.28
N SER A 49 -26.18 -20.99 16.18
CA SER A 49 -27.63 -21.17 16.04
C SER A 49 -28.06 -22.65 15.93
N LEU A 50 -27.12 -23.53 15.56
CA LEU A 50 -27.39 -24.95 15.36
C LEU A 50 -27.66 -25.66 16.71
N PRO A 51 -28.57 -26.65 16.75
CA PRO A 51 -28.76 -27.48 17.93
C PRO A 51 -27.45 -28.23 18.25
N GLN A 52 -26.89 -27.99 19.43
CA GLN A 52 -25.72 -28.76 19.87
C GLN A 52 -26.15 -30.16 20.34
N PRO A 53 -25.40 -31.22 20.01
CA PRO A 53 -25.68 -32.55 20.55
C PRO A 53 -25.65 -32.50 22.08
N SER A 54 -26.75 -32.88 22.70
CA SER A 54 -26.94 -32.84 24.15
C SER A 54 -26.02 -33.86 24.83
N THR A 55 -24.84 -33.41 25.28
CA THR A 55 -23.86 -34.26 25.98
C THR A 55 -23.64 -33.87 27.45
N SER A 56 -24.55 -33.14 28.09
CA SER A 56 -24.40 -32.86 29.53
C SER A 56 -25.74 -32.73 30.25
N THR A 57 -25.98 -33.67 31.16
CA THR A 57 -27.12 -33.77 32.08
C THR A 57 -26.94 -32.88 33.33
N TYR A 58 -26.09 -31.86 33.29
CA TYR A 58 -25.78 -31.03 34.47
C TYR A 58 -26.08 -29.55 34.19
N ALA A 59 -26.93 -28.99 35.05
CA ALA A 59 -27.47 -27.63 35.01
C ALA A 59 -26.43 -26.51 35.28
N SER A 60 -25.13 -26.76 35.08
CA SER A 60 -24.05 -25.83 35.45
C SER A 60 -22.81 -25.82 34.53
N SER A 61 -22.78 -26.59 33.43
CA SER A 61 -21.59 -26.64 32.57
C SER A 61 -21.74 -25.75 31.34
N ARG A 62 -20.89 -24.73 31.19
CA ARG A 62 -20.74 -23.93 29.96
C ARG A 62 -20.66 -24.82 28.72
N THR A 63 -21.17 -24.32 27.60
CA THR A 63 -21.09 -25.05 26.33
C THR A 63 -19.65 -25.03 25.82
N VAL A 64 -19.01 -26.20 25.73
CA VAL A 64 -17.62 -26.31 25.24
C VAL A 64 -17.62 -26.51 23.73
N ILE A 65 -16.93 -25.65 23.00
CA ILE A 65 -16.78 -25.69 21.55
C ILE A 65 -15.31 -25.98 21.23
N SER A 66 -15.04 -27.13 20.61
CA SER A 66 -13.71 -27.44 20.10
C SER A 66 -13.39 -26.61 18.86
N MET A 67 -12.25 -25.94 18.89
CA MET A 67 -11.75 -25.07 17.84
C MET A 67 -10.55 -25.74 17.15
N ALA A 68 -10.39 -25.48 15.86
CA ALA A 68 -9.21 -25.95 15.12
C ALA A 68 -7.99 -25.03 15.34
N GLU A 69 -8.24 -23.82 15.82
CA GLU A 69 -7.25 -22.79 16.11
C GLU A 69 -6.43 -23.10 17.36
N ASP A 70 -5.16 -22.70 17.33
CA ASP A 70 -4.27 -22.69 18.49
C ASP A 70 -4.65 -21.58 19.50
N ALA A 71 -4.13 -21.68 20.72
CA ALA A 71 -4.40 -20.68 21.76
C ALA A 71 -4.00 -19.24 21.35
N PRO A 72 -2.84 -18.98 20.70
CA PRO A 72 -2.52 -17.65 20.18
C PRO A 72 -3.55 -17.08 19.19
N SER A 73 -4.07 -17.91 18.28
CA SER A 73 -5.10 -17.53 17.31
C SER A 73 -6.41 -17.16 17.98
N LEU A 74 -6.86 -17.97 18.94
CA LEU A 74 -8.07 -17.62 19.70
C LEU A 74 -7.86 -16.34 20.52
N ARG A 75 -6.68 -16.14 21.12
CA ARG A 75 -6.39 -14.90 21.84
C ARG A 75 -6.48 -13.67 20.92
N LEU A 76 -5.93 -13.73 19.70
CA LEU A 76 -6.07 -12.63 18.72
C LEU A 76 -7.53 -12.40 18.35
N LEU A 77 -8.26 -13.45 18.00
CA LEU A 77 -9.69 -13.38 17.65
C LEU A 77 -10.50 -12.68 18.75
N LEU A 78 -10.35 -13.14 19.99
CA LEU A 78 -11.08 -12.60 21.12
C LEU A 78 -10.68 -11.16 21.43
N ARG A 79 -9.38 -10.82 21.35
CA ARG A 79 -8.94 -9.43 21.52
C ARG A 79 -9.54 -8.51 20.47
N TYR A 80 -9.78 -8.98 19.25
CA TYR A 80 -10.45 -8.21 18.20
C TYR A 80 -11.96 -8.05 18.45
N ASN A 81 -12.62 -9.05 19.03
CA ASN A 81 -14.07 -9.04 19.22
C ASN A 81 -14.52 -8.32 20.50
N TYR A 82 -13.65 -8.21 21.51
CA TYR A 82 -13.98 -7.53 22.76
C TYR A 82 -13.80 -6.01 22.68
N PRO A 83 -14.57 -5.24 23.48
CA PRO A 83 -14.41 -3.79 23.58
C PRO A 83 -12.99 -3.36 23.93
N ARG A 84 -12.54 -2.22 23.39
CA ARG A 84 -11.19 -1.68 23.63
C ARG A 84 -10.92 -1.34 25.10
N ALA A 85 -11.97 -1.07 25.88
CA ALA A 85 -11.88 -0.85 27.33
C ALA A 85 -11.57 -2.14 28.12
N PHE A 86 -11.89 -3.31 27.56
CA PHE A 86 -11.56 -4.61 28.15
C PHE A 86 -10.16 -5.07 27.75
N CYS A 87 -9.83 -4.95 26.45
CA CYS A 87 -8.52 -5.28 25.94
C CYS A 87 -8.11 -4.35 24.79
N PRO A 88 -6.86 -3.87 24.76
CA PRO A 88 -6.38 -3.07 23.65
C PRO A 88 -6.34 -3.91 22.38
N GLU A 89 -6.57 -3.25 21.25
CA GLU A 89 -6.44 -3.88 19.94
C GLU A 89 -5.06 -4.53 19.79
N PRO A 90 -4.97 -5.76 19.25
CA PRO A 90 -3.68 -6.37 18.96
C PRO A 90 -2.83 -5.50 18.04
N ASP A 91 -1.55 -5.37 18.37
CA ASP A 91 -0.58 -4.78 17.45
C ASP A 91 -0.14 -5.84 16.44
N LEU A 92 -0.48 -5.62 15.18
CA LEU A 92 -0.03 -6.46 14.07
C LEU A 92 1.28 -5.90 13.50
N SER A 93 2.36 -6.09 14.26
CA SER A 93 3.72 -5.66 13.89
C SER A 93 4.59 -6.80 13.34
N VAL A 94 4.23 -8.06 13.63
CA VAL A 94 4.95 -9.25 13.13
C VAL A 94 4.13 -10.01 12.09
N LEU A 95 4.81 -10.57 11.09
CA LEU A 95 4.17 -11.23 9.95
C LEU A 95 3.31 -12.43 10.36
N GLU A 96 3.76 -13.20 11.35
CA GLU A 96 3.01 -14.37 11.84
C GLU A 96 1.62 -13.99 12.34
N ASP A 97 1.52 -12.93 13.15
CA ASP A 97 0.24 -12.44 13.68
C ASP A 97 -0.62 -11.79 12.58
N ILE A 98 0.00 -11.13 11.60
CA ILE A 98 -0.71 -10.64 10.39
C ILE A 98 -1.35 -11.82 9.66
N LYS A 99 -0.61 -12.90 9.36
CA LYS A 99 -1.13 -14.09 8.66
C LYS A 99 -2.18 -14.85 9.47
N ARG A 100 -1.96 -14.97 10.78
CA ARG A 100 -2.92 -15.58 11.72
C ARG A 100 -4.23 -14.80 11.73
N THR A 101 -4.14 -13.46 11.83
CA THR A 101 -5.31 -12.58 11.81
C THR A 101 -6.00 -12.61 10.45
N ALA A 102 -5.27 -12.64 9.33
CA ALA A 102 -5.81 -12.78 7.98
C ALA A 102 -6.61 -14.08 7.81
N SER A 103 -6.05 -15.20 8.31
CA SER A 103 -6.70 -16.51 8.29
C SER A 103 -7.99 -16.51 9.09
N LEU A 104 -7.97 -15.94 10.31
CA LEU A 104 -9.15 -15.81 11.16
C LEU A 104 -10.22 -14.92 10.53
N ALA A 105 -9.81 -13.76 10.01
CA ALA A 105 -10.71 -12.78 9.38
C ALA A 105 -11.42 -13.37 8.16
N LEU A 106 -10.69 -14.18 7.35
CA LEU A 106 -11.26 -14.91 6.22
C LEU A 106 -12.17 -16.06 6.69
N LYS A 107 -11.72 -16.90 7.62
CA LYS A 107 -12.47 -18.08 8.09
C LYS A 107 -13.79 -17.71 8.76
N TYR A 108 -13.78 -16.66 9.57
CA TYR A 108 -14.94 -16.23 10.36
C TYR A 108 -15.68 -15.04 9.75
N ASP A 109 -15.27 -14.57 8.56
CA ASP A 109 -15.89 -13.44 7.86
C ASP A 109 -16.01 -12.18 8.75
N ILE A 110 -14.87 -11.73 9.29
CA ILE A 110 -14.80 -10.60 10.22
C ILE A 110 -14.18 -9.38 9.53
N VAL A 111 -15.02 -8.44 9.11
CA VAL A 111 -14.65 -7.28 8.28
C VAL A 111 -13.60 -6.38 8.94
N PHE A 112 -13.79 -5.98 10.20
CA PHE A 112 -12.85 -5.07 10.87
C PHE A 112 -11.46 -5.71 11.10
N MET A 113 -11.38 -7.03 11.23
CA MET A 113 -10.10 -7.74 11.25
C MET A 113 -9.45 -7.73 9.86
N ARG A 114 -10.22 -7.86 8.77
CA ARG A 114 -9.69 -7.71 7.40
C ARG A 114 -9.08 -6.32 7.19
N GLU A 115 -9.76 -5.27 7.62
CA GLU A 115 -9.25 -3.89 7.53
C GLU A 115 -7.96 -3.69 8.34
N ALA A 116 -7.88 -4.25 9.55
CA ALA A 116 -6.69 -4.18 10.38
C ALA A 116 -5.48 -4.87 9.73
N VAL A 117 -5.71 -6.05 9.12
CA VAL A 117 -4.69 -6.80 8.39
C VAL A 117 -4.21 -6.03 7.17
N GLU A 118 -5.11 -5.45 6.37
CA GLU A 118 -4.74 -4.71 5.16
C GLU A 118 -3.85 -3.50 5.51
N LYS A 119 -4.23 -2.75 6.57
CA LYS A 119 -3.39 -1.65 7.11
C LYS A 119 -2.03 -2.17 7.61
N ALA A 120 -1.99 -3.31 8.28
CA ALA A 120 -0.76 -3.91 8.77
C ALA A 120 0.17 -4.34 7.63
N LEU A 121 -0.37 -4.95 6.57
CA LEU A 121 0.39 -5.33 5.38
C LEU A 121 0.95 -4.11 4.64
N ILE A 122 0.19 -3.02 4.51
CA ILE A 122 0.68 -1.77 3.92
C ILE A 122 1.88 -1.20 4.71
N ARG A 123 1.83 -1.27 6.04
CA ARG A 123 2.98 -0.88 6.88
C ARG A 123 4.15 -1.84 6.72
N TYR A 124 3.89 -3.15 6.71
CA TYR A 124 4.92 -4.19 6.58
C TYR A 124 5.66 -4.10 5.24
N ALA A 125 4.94 -3.75 4.17
CA ALA A 125 5.49 -3.56 2.83
C ALA A 125 6.62 -2.51 2.77
N GLN A 126 6.65 -1.53 3.69
CA GLN A 126 7.71 -0.52 3.73
C GLN A 126 9.11 -1.13 3.88
N ASN A 127 9.19 -2.28 4.56
CA ASN A 127 10.42 -3.02 4.79
C ASN A 127 10.55 -4.22 3.86
N GLN A 128 9.50 -5.04 3.75
CA GLN A 128 9.50 -6.31 2.98
C GLN A 128 8.33 -6.33 1.97
N PRO A 129 8.42 -5.57 0.86
CA PRO A 129 7.33 -5.44 -0.11
C PRO A 129 7.03 -6.74 -0.87
N ASP A 130 8.04 -7.55 -1.16
CA ASP A 130 7.90 -8.85 -1.82
C ASP A 130 7.06 -9.84 -0.99
N VAL A 131 7.36 -9.96 0.29
CA VAL A 131 6.63 -10.81 1.24
C VAL A 131 5.22 -10.25 1.48
N ALA A 132 5.10 -8.93 1.67
CA ALA A 132 3.79 -8.29 1.82
C ALA A 132 2.89 -8.54 0.60
N TYR A 133 3.45 -8.49 -0.61
CA TYR A 133 2.73 -8.72 -1.85
C TYR A 133 2.17 -10.14 -1.91
N VAL A 134 2.97 -11.16 -1.60
CA VAL A 134 2.48 -12.55 -1.66
C VAL A 134 1.46 -12.87 -0.58
N VAL A 135 1.59 -12.29 0.61
CA VAL A 135 0.58 -12.43 1.67
C VAL A 135 -0.72 -11.70 1.27
N ALA A 136 -0.62 -10.49 0.73
CA ALA A 136 -1.77 -9.77 0.21
C ALA A 136 -2.46 -10.54 -0.93
N TRP A 137 -1.69 -11.21 -1.79
CA TRP A 137 -2.22 -12.09 -2.82
C TRP A 137 -2.96 -13.29 -2.24
N ARG A 138 -2.34 -13.97 -1.27
CA ARG A 138 -2.88 -15.20 -0.66
C ARG A 138 -4.23 -15.01 0.02
N TYR A 139 -4.43 -13.86 0.65
CA TYR A 139 -5.63 -13.53 1.44
C TYR A 139 -6.54 -12.49 0.76
N GLU A 140 -6.22 -12.12 -0.48
CA GLU A 140 -7.03 -11.24 -1.34
C GLU A 140 -7.23 -9.82 -0.77
N TYR A 141 -6.12 -9.15 -0.44
CA TYR A 141 -6.09 -7.75 0.01
C TYR A 141 -5.64 -6.81 -1.12
N PRO A 142 -6.57 -6.23 -1.89
CA PRO A 142 -6.24 -5.49 -3.11
C PRO A 142 -5.42 -4.21 -2.86
N ASP A 143 -5.66 -3.50 -1.76
CA ASP A 143 -4.96 -2.24 -1.48
C ASP A 143 -3.55 -2.52 -0.95
N ALA A 144 -3.41 -3.52 -0.07
CA ALA A 144 -2.10 -4.00 0.34
C ALA A 144 -1.28 -4.57 -0.83
N LEU A 145 -1.91 -5.31 -1.75
CA LEU A 145 -1.24 -5.85 -2.94
C LEU A 145 -0.66 -4.71 -3.79
N ARG A 146 -1.46 -3.69 -4.07
CA ARG A 146 -1.03 -2.52 -4.86
C ARG A 146 0.06 -1.73 -4.13
N ALA A 147 -0.11 -1.46 -2.83
CA ALA A 147 0.88 -0.74 -2.04
C ALA A 147 2.23 -1.49 -2.01
N ALA A 148 2.20 -2.80 -1.84
CA ALA A 148 3.39 -3.65 -1.85
C ALA A 148 4.07 -3.65 -3.22
N ALA A 149 3.31 -3.80 -4.31
CA ALA A 149 3.85 -3.71 -5.66
C ALA A 149 4.45 -2.33 -5.97
N ARG A 150 3.79 -1.24 -5.56
CA ARG A 150 4.35 0.12 -5.69
C ARG A 150 5.67 0.25 -4.93
N ARG A 151 5.75 -0.31 -3.73
CA ARG A 151 6.94 -0.26 -2.88
C ARG A 151 8.08 -1.16 -3.37
N SER A 152 7.79 -2.24 -4.10
CA SER A 152 8.82 -3.08 -4.74
C SER A 152 9.56 -2.36 -5.88
N LEU A 153 9.00 -1.25 -6.39
CA LEU A 153 9.66 -0.42 -7.40
C LEU A 153 10.84 0.39 -6.87
N ASP A 154 10.90 0.59 -5.56
CA ASP A 154 11.98 1.29 -4.87
C ASP A 154 12.96 0.23 -4.31
N PRO A 155 14.26 0.54 -4.16
CA PRO A 155 15.23 -0.41 -3.63
C PRO A 155 14.79 -1.03 -2.29
N TYR A 156 14.93 -2.35 -2.18
CA TYR A 156 14.68 -3.12 -0.96
C TYR A 156 15.59 -4.35 -0.93
N VAL A 157 15.66 -5.02 0.21
CA VAL A 157 16.40 -6.28 0.36
C VAL A 157 15.42 -7.43 0.15
N GLU A 158 15.60 -8.20 -0.91
CA GLU A 158 14.75 -9.35 -1.20
C GLU A 158 14.86 -10.43 -0.14
N SER A 159 13.72 -11.01 0.26
CA SER A 159 13.64 -12.07 1.25
C SER A 159 13.51 -13.45 0.60
N LEU A 160 14.47 -13.80 -0.27
CA LEU A 160 14.39 -14.94 -1.20
C LEU A 160 13.95 -16.29 -0.57
N ASP A 161 14.23 -16.51 0.71
CA ASP A 161 13.93 -17.76 1.42
C ASP A 161 12.64 -17.69 2.28
N ALA A 162 11.78 -16.68 2.08
CA ALA A 162 10.56 -16.54 2.86
C ALA A 162 9.56 -17.68 2.52
N PRO A 163 9.03 -18.41 3.52
CA PRO A 163 8.11 -19.53 3.27
C PRO A 163 6.79 -19.09 2.61
N GLU A 164 6.43 -17.81 2.72
CA GLU A 164 5.22 -17.25 2.10
C GLU A 164 5.21 -17.37 0.57
N PHE A 165 6.38 -17.49 -0.08
CA PHE A 165 6.45 -17.71 -1.52
C PHE A 165 5.90 -19.07 -1.94
N ASP A 166 5.97 -20.08 -1.08
CA ASP A 166 5.41 -21.42 -1.32
C ASP A 166 3.87 -21.47 -1.18
N GLU A 167 3.28 -20.43 -0.56
CA GLU A 167 1.84 -20.35 -0.32
C GLU A 167 1.06 -19.80 -1.52
N VAL A 168 1.75 -19.31 -2.55
CA VAL A 168 1.14 -18.69 -3.73
C VAL A 168 1.62 -19.35 -5.03
N PRO A 169 0.79 -19.36 -6.08
CA PRO A 169 1.25 -19.85 -7.38
C PRO A 169 2.35 -18.95 -7.95
N ALA A 170 3.29 -19.51 -8.72
CA ALA A 170 4.33 -18.77 -9.42
C ALA A 170 3.80 -17.64 -10.34
N SER A 171 2.52 -17.73 -10.74
CA SER A 171 1.84 -16.65 -11.47
C SER A 171 1.76 -15.35 -10.68
N ALA A 172 1.67 -15.38 -9.34
CA ALA A 172 1.60 -14.19 -8.50
C ALA A 172 2.84 -13.30 -8.69
N LEU A 173 4.04 -13.90 -8.60
CA LEU A 173 5.32 -13.22 -8.86
C LEU A 173 5.48 -12.83 -10.32
N SER A 174 4.98 -13.66 -11.24
CA SER A 174 4.99 -13.32 -12.68
C SER A 174 4.15 -12.06 -12.96
N LYS A 175 3.04 -11.85 -12.24
CA LYS A 175 2.23 -10.62 -12.33
C LYS A 175 2.95 -9.41 -11.74
N LEU A 176 3.64 -9.56 -10.61
CA LEU A 176 4.46 -8.49 -10.03
C LEU A 176 5.56 -8.04 -11.01
N ARG A 177 6.31 -8.99 -11.58
CA ARG A 177 7.35 -8.69 -12.58
C ARG A 177 6.78 -8.04 -13.84
N LYS A 178 5.56 -8.39 -14.25
CA LYS A 178 4.89 -7.74 -15.39
C LYS A 178 4.54 -6.28 -15.05
N TYR A 179 4.05 -6.03 -13.84
CA TYR A 179 3.80 -4.68 -13.34
C TYR A 179 5.10 -3.85 -13.34
N GLU A 180 6.18 -4.37 -12.76
CA GLU A 180 7.48 -3.69 -12.69
C GLU A 180 8.07 -3.33 -14.06
N ARG A 181 7.89 -4.21 -15.06
CA ARG A 181 8.34 -3.99 -16.45
C ARG A 181 7.48 -3.00 -17.22
N ALA A 182 6.23 -2.79 -16.82
CA ALA A 182 5.35 -1.82 -17.47
C ALA A 182 5.62 -0.37 -17.02
N VAL A 183 6.25 -0.20 -15.85
CA VAL A 183 6.51 1.12 -15.25
C VAL A 183 7.37 2.03 -16.13
N PRO A 184 8.51 1.59 -16.70
CA PRO A 184 9.32 2.47 -17.55
C PRO A 184 8.53 3.04 -18.74
N ASP A 185 7.67 2.23 -19.37
CA ASP A 185 6.86 2.69 -20.50
C ASP A 185 5.75 3.65 -20.05
N ALA A 186 5.12 3.39 -18.90
CA ALA A 186 4.12 4.28 -18.31
C ALA A 186 4.70 5.63 -17.85
N LEU A 187 5.96 5.66 -17.39
CA LEU A 187 6.65 6.90 -17.06
C LEU A 187 7.19 7.62 -18.30
N ARG A 188 7.51 6.90 -19.38
CA ARG A 188 7.97 7.51 -20.64
C ARG A 188 6.84 8.27 -21.34
N SER A 189 5.61 7.76 -21.33
CA SER A 189 4.46 8.47 -21.91
C SER A 189 4.15 9.82 -21.24
N ALA A 190 4.58 10.02 -19.99
CA ALA A 190 4.48 11.31 -19.30
C ALA A 190 5.42 12.38 -19.88
N MET A 191 6.51 11.94 -20.52
CA MET A 191 7.52 12.82 -21.15
C MET A 191 7.42 12.88 -22.67
N ASP A 192 7.03 11.79 -23.32
CA ASP A 192 6.99 11.69 -24.77
C ASP A 192 5.53 11.67 -25.22
N SER A 193 5.01 12.79 -25.70
CA SER A 193 3.71 12.80 -26.36
C SER A 193 3.83 12.15 -27.73
N THR A 194 3.26 10.95 -27.88
CA THR A 194 3.20 10.24 -29.18
C THR A 194 2.37 10.97 -30.24
N GLN A 195 1.64 12.02 -29.87
CA GLN A 195 0.82 12.86 -30.75
C GLN A 195 1.36 14.28 -30.94
N ALA A 196 2.51 14.60 -30.36
CA ALA A 196 3.11 15.92 -30.54
C ALA A 196 3.83 16.07 -31.89
N PRO A 197 3.78 17.25 -32.51
CA PRO A 197 4.55 17.56 -33.71
C PRO A 197 6.05 17.76 -33.47
N ILE A 198 6.53 17.76 -32.20
CA ILE A 198 7.91 18.07 -31.80
C ILE A 198 8.36 17.08 -30.70
N ASP A 199 9.61 16.59 -30.77
CA ASP A 199 10.22 15.60 -29.86
C ASP A 199 10.39 16.05 -28.39
N ASP A 200 9.99 17.28 -28.01
CA ASP A 200 10.20 17.87 -26.68
C ASP A 200 8.89 18.36 -26.00
N CYS A 201 7.75 17.69 -26.24
CA CYS A 201 6.47 18.03 -25.62
C CYS A 201 6.26 17.35 -24.25
N ILE A 202 6.06 18.15 -23.20
CA ILE A 202 5.84 17.74 -21.82
C ILE A 202 4.33 17.56 -21.53
N ASN A 203 3.91 16.36 -21.10
CA ASN A 203 2.48 16.08 -20.83
C ASN A 203 2.07 16.22 -19.36
N TRP A 204 3.02 16.24 -18.42
CA TRP A 204 2.72 16.19 -16.99
C TRP A 204 2.35 17.54 -16.35
N ALA A 205 2.61 18.66 -17.02
CA ALA A 205 2.41 19.98 -16.44
C ALA A 205 0.95 20.49 -16.54
N GLN A 206 0.00 19.69 -17.04
CA GLN A 206 -1.41 20.12 -17.17
C GLN A 206 -2.41 19.33 -16.30
N GLY A 207 -1.97 18.26 -15.64
CA GLY A 207 -2.84 17.42 -14.79
C GLY A 207 -2.98 17.88 -13.33
N ILE A 208 -2.31 18.96 -12.94
CA ILE A 208 -2.32 19.46 -11.56
C ILE A 208 -2.93 20.85 -11.59
N GLU A 209 -4.03 21.05 -10.86
CA GLU A 209 -4.81 22.31 -10.76
C GLU A 209 -3.98 23.56 -10.36
N ASN A 210 -2.66 23.43 -10.18
CA ASN A 210 -1.73 24.43 -9.66
C ASN A 210 -0.42 24.58 -10.47
N THR A 211 -0.37 24.15 -11.74
CA THR A 211 0.85 24.32 -12.57
C THR A 211 0.96 25.67 -13.26
N GLN A 212 -0.14 26.42 -13.41
CA GLN A 212 -0.10 27.75 -14.04
C GLN A 212 0.85 28.72 -13.32
N PRO A 213 0.87 28.84 -11.98
CA PRO A 213 1.85 29.69 -11.30
C PRO A 213 3.31 29.25 -11.54
N LEU A 214 3.54 27.93 -11.66
CA LEU A 214 4.86 27.38 -11.98
C LEU A 214 5.28 27.80 -13.40
N LEU A 215 4.38 27.69 -14.38
CA LEU A 215 4.61 28.10 -15.75
C LEU A 215 4.81 29.62 -15.86
N ASP A 216 4.04 30.42 -15.16
CA ASP A 216 4.20 31.88 -15.12
C ASP A 216 5.57 32.28 -14.55
N ASP A 217 6.02 31.61 -13.49
CA ASP A 217 7.35 31.84 -12.93
C ASP A 217 8.48 31.37 -13.86
N LEU A 218 8.30 30.28 -14.62
CA LEU A 218 9.29 29.80 -15.59
C LEU A 218 9.40 30.69 -16.83
N THR A 219 8.26 31.21 -17.29
CA THR A 219 8.14 31.93 -18.57
C THR A 219 8.23 33.45 -18.42
N ARG A 220 8.10 33.99 -17.19
CA ARG A 220 8.27 35.42 -16.94
C ARG A 220 9.64 35.87 -17.46
N ALA A 221 9.58 36.63 -18.55
CA ALA A 221 10.75 37.22 -19.19
C ALA A 221 11.41 38.20 -18.23
N ASP A 222 12.71 38.04 -18.07
CA ASP A 222 13.55 38.97 -17.34
C ASP A 222 14.67 39.40 -18.30
N PRO A 223 14.71 40.68 -18.71
CA PRO A 223 15.70 41.16 -19.68
C PRO A 223 17.15 41.05 -19.15
N GLU A 224 17.35 40.89 -17.84
CA GLU A 224 18.65 40.68 -17.22
C GLU A 224 19.04 39.19 -17.12
N CYS A 225 18.15 38.27 -17.52
CA CYS A 225 18.41 36.84 -17.53
C CYS A 225 19.28 36.43 -18.72
N THR A 226 20.40 35.79 -18.43
CA THR A 226 21.38 35.28 -19.41
C THR A 226 21.32 33.75 -19.59
N CYS A 227 20.32 33.08 -19.01
CA CYS A 227 20.17 31.64 -19.14
C CYS A 227 19.87 31.26 -20.59
N ALA A 228 20.46 30.16 -21.05
CA ALA A 228 20.05 29.52 -22.28
C ALA A 228 18.61 28.98 -22.11
N MET A 229 17.79 29.22 -23.13
CA MET A 229 16.38 28.85 -23.15
C MET A 229 16.16 27.73 -24.16
N THR A 230 15.18 26.88 -23.89
CA THR A 230 14.69 25.85 -24.82
C THR A 230 13.19 26.00 -24.96
N PHE A 231 12.68 25.68 -26.14
CA PHE A 231 11.25 25.66 -26.40
C PHE A 231 10.69 24.31 -25.98
N VAL A 232 9.65 24.31 -25.16
CA VAL A 232 8.92 23.10 -24.75
C VAL A 232 7.44 23.35 -25.00
N CYS A 233 6.72 22.30 -25.37
CA CYS A 233 5.26 22.40 -25.46
C CYS A 233 4.61 21.66 -24.32
N PHE A 234 3.46 22.16 -23.89
CA PHE A 234 2.60 21.55 -22.90
C PHE A 234 1.29 21.15 -23.59
N SER A 235 0.87 19.92 -23.36
CA SER A 235 -0.36 19.37 -23.93
C SER A 235 -1.59 20.08 -23.35
N ASN A 236 -2.33 20.86 -24.14
CA ASN A 236 -3.55 21.57 -23.73
C ASN A 236 -4.78 20.66 -23.79
N VAL A 237 -5.29 20.26 -22.61
CA VAL A 237 -6.46 19.36 -22.49
C VAL A 237 -7.77 20.07 -22.84
N GLU A 238 -7.89 21.37 -22.56
CA GLU A 238 -9.11 22.15 -22.83
C GLU A 238 -9.29 22.44 -24.33
N GLU A 239 -8.20 22.77 -25.03
CA GLU A 239 -8.24 23.14 -26.45
C GLU A 239 -7.90 21.98 -27.40
N GLN A 240 -7.60 20.78 -26.88
CA GLN A 240 -7.08 19.65 -27.66
C GLN A 240 -5.88 20.07 -28.54
N GLY A 241 -5.00 20.90 -27.97
CA GLY A 241 -3.89 21.57 -28.65
C GLY A 241 -2.57 21.47 -27.87
N PHE A 242 -1.58 22.26 -28.27
CA PHE A 242 -0.30 22.35 -27.57
C PHE A 242 0.08 23.82 -27.36
N ASP A 243 0.37 24.21 -26.12
CA ASP A 243 0.90 25.54 -25.79
C ASP A 243 2.42 25.45 -25.63
N GLY A 244 3.12 26.19 -26.49
CA GLY A 244 4.58 26.23 -26.47
C GLY A 244 5.11 27.46 -25.74
N CYS A 245 6.11 27.27 -24.88
CA CYS A 245 6.82 28.39 -24.27
C CYS A 245 8.32 28.12 -24.13
N SER A 246 9.09 29.20 -24.01
CA SER A 246 10.52 29.14 -23.77
C SER A 246 10.78 29.02 -22.27
N VAL A 247 11.44 27.95 -21.85
CA VAL A 247 11.84 27.69 -20.46
C VAL A 247 13.37 27.64 -20.33
N PRO A 248 13.93 27.87 -19.13
CA PRO A 248 15.37 27.74 -18.93
C PRO A 248 15.85 26.29 -19.11
N ILE A 249 16.98 26.10 -19.83
CA ILE A 249 17.57 24.77 -20.09
C ILE A 249 17.88 24.02 -18.78
N TRP A 250 18.29 24.71 -17.72
CA TRP A 250 18.60 24.06 -16.43
C TRP A 250 17.36 23.41 -15.82
N TRP A 251 16.18 24.01 -16.00
CA TRP A 251 14.91 23.47 -15.49
C TRP A 251 14.49 22.26 -16.31
N PHE A 252 14.54 22.37 -17.64
CA PHE A 252 14.25 21.26 -18.54
C PHE A 252 15.21 20.08 -18.32
N SER A 253 16.50 20.36 -18.11
CA SER A 253 17.49 19.33 -17.81
C SER A 253 17.22 18.64 -16.47
N TYR A 254 16.76 19.38 -15.46
CA TYR A 254 16.34 18.80 -14.17
C TYR A 254 15.18 17.82 -14.36
N THR A 255 14.12 18.23 -15.04
CA THR A 255 12.93 17.39 -15.24
C THR A 255 13.27 16.13 -16.03
N ARG A 256 14.01 16.25 -17.15
CA ARG A 256 14.51 15.09 -17.92
C ARG A 256 15.37 14.16 -17.07
N SER A 257 16.25 14.71 -16.23
CA SER A 257 17.15 13.91 -15.38
C SER A 257 16.40 13.09 -14.32
N VAL A 258 15.26 13.59 -13.81
CA VAL A 258 14.42 12.84 -12.87
C VAL A 258 13.84 11.61 -13.57
N PHE A 259 13.18 11.78 -14.71
CA PHE A 259 12.54 10.69 -15.44
C PHE A 259 13.55 9.70 -16.00
N SER A 260 14.70 10.15 -16.53
CA SER A 260 15.73 9.25 -17.06
C SER A 260 16.26 8.28 -16.00
N ARG A 261 16.26 8.68 -14.73
CA ARG A 261 16.63 7.82 -13.59
C ARG A 261 15.56 6.77 -13.30
N LEU A 262 14.28 7.11 -13.47
CA LEU A 262 13.15 6.22 -13.19
C LEU A 262 12.83 5.24 -14.32
N TRP A 263 13.32 5.49 -15.53
CA TRP A 263 13.21 4.55 -16.65
C TRP A 263 14.13 3.33 -16.54
N ASN A 264 15.14 3.38 -15.67
CA ASN A 264 16.06 2.27 -15.48
C ASN A 264 15.36 1.13 -14.70
N PRO A 265 15.55 -0.14 -15.08
CA PRO A 265 15.17 -1.28 -14.24
C PRO A 265 15.71 -1.17 -12.80
N ASP A 266 16.96 -0.73 -12.64
CA ASP A 266 17.62 -0.49 -11.34
C ASP A 266 17.39 0.95 -10.87
N ARG A 267 16.15 1.42 -10.96
CA ARG A 267 15.79 2.80 -10.58
C ARG A 267 15.99 3.04 -9.08
N PRO A 268 16.40 4.26 -8.70
CA PRO A 268 16.35 4.67 -7.30
C PRO A 268 14.89 4.88 -6.86
N ALA A 269 14.68 4.97 -5.55
CA ALA A 269 13.41 5.44 -5.00
C ALA A 269 13.03 6.81 -5.60
N VAL A 270 11.73 7.06 -5.78
CA VAL A 270 11.23 8.29 -6.42
C VAL A 270 11.76 9.56 -5.73
N ASP A 271 11.79 9.58 -4.40
CA ASP A 271 12.32 10.71 -3.64
C ASP A 271 13.80 10.99 -3.91
N HIS A 272 14.59 9.94 -4.12
CA HIS A 272 15.99 10.07 -4.47
C HIS A 272 16.17 10.50 -5.93
N ALA A 273 15.36 9.98 -6.86
CA ALA A 273 15.34 10.43 -8.26
C ALA A 273 15.04 11.93 -8.38
N LEU A 274 14.12 12.43 -7.55
CA LEU A 274 13.72 13.84 -7.48
C LEU A 274 14.78 14.74 -6.84
N SER A 275 15.42 14.26 -5.77
CA SER A 275 16.32 15.09 -4.96
C SER A 275 17.75 15.12 -5.48
N GLN A 276 18.23 14.05 -6.10
CA GLN A 276 19.62 13.97 -6.56
C GLN A 276 20.00 15.04 -7.60
N PRO A 277 19.22 15.29 -8.68
CA PRO A 277 19.56 16.32 -9.66
C PRO A 277 19.23 17.75 -9.20
N PHE A 278 18.58 17.91 -8.04
CA PHE A 278 18.09 19.19 -7.53
C PHE A 278 19.21 20.20 -7.32
N THR A 279 20.27 19.80 -6.60
CA THR A 279 21.39 20.69 -6.27
C THR A 279 22.11 21.18 -7.52
N GLY A 280 22.33 20.30 -8.51
CA GLY A 280 22.97 20.68 -9.77
C GLY A 280 22.14 21.68 -10.59
N ALA A 281 20.81 21.55 -10.57
CA ALA A 281 19.91 22.50 -11.22
C ALA A 281 19.96 23.88 -10.55
N LEU A 282 19.94 23.91 -9.21
CA LEU A 282 20.04 25.13 -8.43
C LEU A 282 21.38 25.85 -8.65
N GLU A 283 22.49 25.12 -8.59
CA GLU A 283 23.83 25.67 -8.83
C GLU A 283 23.93 26.26 -10.24
N THR A 284 23.36 25.58 -11.24
CA THR A 284 23.35 26.09 -12.62
C THR A 284 22.51 27.37 -12.73
N ALA A 285 21.33 27.41 -12.13
CA ALA A 285 20.45 28.56 -12.17
C ALA A 285 21.03 29.79 -11.45
N THR A 286 21.65 29.59 -10.28
CA THR A 286 22.20 30.68 -9.45
C THR A 286 23.47 31.32 -10.02
N ARG A 287 24.05 30.77 -11.10
CA ARG A 287 25.07 31.45 -11.91
C ARG A 287 24.52 32.67 -12.65
N CYS A 288 23.23 32.70 -12.95
CA CYS A 288 22.57 33.89 -13.48
C CYS A 288 22.11 34.81 -12.32
N GLN A 289 22.45 36.09 -12.41
CA GLN A 289 22.12 37.08 -11.38
C GLN A 289 20.60 37.29 -11.23
N ALA A 290 19.88 37.42 -12.35
CA ALA A 290 18.43 37.54 -12.37
C ALA A 290 17.76 36.32 -11.70
N CYS A 291 18.12 35.10 -12.10
CA CYS A 291 17.59 33.88 -11.49
C CYS A 291 17.88 33.80 -9.98
N ARG A 292 19.07 34.22 -9.53
CA ARG A 292 19.40 34.24 -8.10
C ARG A 292 18.45 35.13 -7.29
N GLN A 293 18.04 36.26 -7.84
CA GLN A 293 17.13 37.20 -7.17
C GLN A 293 15.67 36.73 -7.16
N ARG A 294 15.28 35.90 -8.14
CA ARG A 294 13.91 35.40 -8.33
C ARG A 294 13.52 34.22 -7.42
N GLY A 295 14.41 33.73 -6.57
CA GLY A 295 14.09 32.65 -5.62
C GLY A 295 13.93 31.27 -6.27
N VAL A 296 14.86 30.89 -7.15
CA VAL A 296 14.85 29.59 -7.89
C VAL A 296 14.67 28.36 -6.99
N TRP A 297 15.10 28.43 -5.73
CA TRP A 297 14.88 27.33 -4.79
C TRP A 297 13.39 26.96 -4.66
N ASN A 298 12.53 27.96 -4.47
CA ASN A 298 11.08 27.72 -4.33
C ASN A 298 10.49 27.18 -5.63
N LEU A 299 10.96 27.69 -6.77
CA LEU A 299 10.56 27.20 -8.09
C LEU A 299 10.90 25.72 -8.29
N LEU A 300 12.11 25.30 -7.88
CA LEU A 300 12.53 23.90 -7.94
C LEU A 300 11.78 23.02 -6.93
N GLU A 301 11.48 23.50 -5.73
CA GLU A 301 10.65 22.75 -4.76
C GLU A 301 9.22 22.55 -5.27
N THR A 302 8.60 23.59 -5.85
CA THR A 302 7.30 23.45 -6.52
C THR A 302 7.38 22.45 -7.67
N THR A 303 8.39 22.57 -8.53
CA THR A 303 8.61 21.61 -9.64
C THR A 303 8.74 20.18 -9.11
N LYS A 304 9.51 19.98 -8.04
CA LYS A 304 9.72 18.67 -7.39
C LYS A 304 8.41 18.08 -6.86
N ALA A 305 7.56 18.89 -6.22
CA ALA A 305 6.26 18.45 -5.74
C ALA A 305 5.33 18.07 -6.90
N THR A 306 5.30 18.88 -7.96
CA THR A 306 4.52 18.63 -9.18
C THR A 306 4.96 17.34 -9.87
N LEU A 307 6.28 17.14 -10.04
CA LEU A 307 6.84 15.91 -10.61
C LEU A 307 6.49 14.69 -9.75
N ARG A 308 6.58 14.79 -8.42
CA ARG A 308 6.20 13.68 -7.53
C ARG A 308 4.75 13.28 -7.73
N ALA A 309 3.84 14.26 -7.72
CA ALA A 309 2.41 14.01 -7.90
C ALA A 309 2.12 13.33 -9.25
N GLU A 310 2.72 13.81 -10.34
CA GLU A 310 2.58 13.16 -11.64
C GLU A 310 3.11 11.72 -11.62
N ILE A 311 4.33 11.51 -11.11
CA ILE A 311 4.95 10.18 -11.09
C ILE A 311 4.04 9.20 -10.34
N GLU A 312 3.53 9.57 -9.16
CA GLU A 312 2.61 8.71 -8.42
C GLU A 312 1.29 8.47 -9.17
N THR A 313 0.72 9.49 -9.84
CA THR A 313 -0.45 9.32 -10.69
C THR A 313 -0.19 8.28 -11.79
N ARG A 314 0.92 8.41 -12.53
CA ARG A 314 1.28 7.46 -13.59
C ARG A 314 1.52 6.05 -13.07
N LEU A 315 2.18 5.92 -11.91
CA LEU A 315 2.40 4.63 -11.28
C LEU A 315 1.08 3.99 -10.80
N SER A 316 0.10 4.78 -10.41
CA SER A 316 -1.24 4.30 -10.02
C SER A 316 -2.08 3.83 -11.21
N GLU A 317 -1.86 4.39 -12.40
CA GLU A 317 -2.50 4.00 -13.66
C GLU A 317 -1.96 2.68 -14.22
N VAL A 318 -0.75 2.27 -13.81
CA VAL A 318 -0.18 0.98 -14.24
C VAL A 318 -1.06 -0.16 -13.69
N PRO A 319 -1.66 -0.99 -14.56
CA PRO A 319 -2.57 -2.02 -14.13
C PRO A 319 -1.84 -3.12 -13.36
N ILE A 320 -2.42 -3.48 -12.21
CA ILE A 320 -1.99 -4.62 -11.41
C ILE A 320 -3.02 -5.75 -11.56
N ASP A 321 -2.57 -6.88 -12.11
CA ASP A 321 -3.43 -8.03 -12.41
C ASP A 321 -3.42 -9.01 -11.21
N ALA A 322 -4.59 -9.29 -10.62
CA ALA A 322 -4.79 -10.42 -9.72
C ALA A 322 -6.19 -11.04 -9.92
N PRO A 323 -6.41 -12.34 -9.64
CA PRO A 323 -7.70 -13.00 -9.84
C PRO A 323 -8.87 -12.36 -9.09
N PHE A 324 -8.59 -11.74 -7.95
CA PHE A 324 -9.57 -11.07 -7.08
C PHE A 324 -9.72 -9.57 -7.37
N ILE A 325 -8.89 -8.99 -8.26
CA ILE A 325 -9.06 -7.60 -8.71
C ILE A 325 -9.99 -7.61 -9.92
N ARG A 326 -11.19 -7.06 -9.75
CA ARG A 326 -12.13 -6.87 -10.87
C ARG A 326 -11.49 -5.92 -11.88
N LYS A 327 -11.38 -6.34 -13.14
CA LYS A 327 -11.09 -5.41 -14.24
C LYS A 327 -12.28 -4.46 -14.33
N GLY A 328 -12.04 -3.15 -14.25
CA GLY A 328 -13.08 -2.16 -14.54
C GLY A 328 -13.68 -2.48 -15.91
N ASN A 329 -15.01 -2.61 -15.95
CA ASN A 329 -15.75 -2.70 -17.21
C ASN A 329 -15.78 -1.36 -17.91
#